data_AF-A0A453HH01-F1
#
_entry.id   AF-A0A453HH01-F1
#
_cell.length_a   1.000
_cell.length_b   1.000
_cell.length_c   1.000
_cell.angle_alpha   90.00
_cell.angle_beta   90.00
_cell.angle_gamma   90.00
#
_symmetry.space_group_name_H-M   'P 1'
#
loop_
_entity.id
_entity.type
_entity.pdbx_description
1 polymer ?
#
loop_
_entity_poly.entity_id
_entity_poly.type
_entity_poly.pdbx_seq_one_letter_code
_entity_poly.pdbx_strand_id
1 'polypeptide(L)'
;MGDEDSAYYLLESRLRDPSADPTDLPLSLFKSITNNFSDKEVIGSGGFGVVYKGVLPSGIFVAVKKLSDALVEDKLFQDEVACLIRAKHRNIVRLLGYCADTQGKITEYKGELIMAKVRARLLCFEYVSGGSLDMHLEG
;
A
#
# COMPACT_ATOMS: atom_id res chain seq x y z
N MET A 1 -9.15 21.99 -8.50
CA MET A 1 -8.63 20.97 -7.56
C MET A 1 -8.44 19.72 -8.40
N GLY A 2 -7.22 19.24 -8.59
CA GLY A 2 -6.99 18.03 -9.41
C GLY A 2 -7.42 16.76 -8.65
N ASP A 3 -7.68 15.67 -9.38
CA ASP A 3 -8.04 14.37 -8.79
C ASP A 3 -6.95 13.85 -7.82
N GLU A 4 -5.68 14.19 -8.08
CA GLU A 4 -4.54 13.81 -7.23
C GLU A 4 -4.51 14.57 -5.90
N ASP A 5 -4.79 15.88 -5.90
CA ASP A 5 -4.85 16.70 -4.67
C ASP A 5 -5.92 16.16 -3.70
N SER A 6 -7.02 15.65 -4.25
CA SER A 6 -8.10 15.02 -3.49
C SER A 6 -7.62 13.74 -2.79
N ALA A 7 -6.84 12.90 -3.48
CA ALA A 7 -6.32 11.65 -2.94
C ALA A 7 -5.31 11.89 -1.80
N TYR A 8 -4.43 12.88 -1.95
CA TYR A 8 -3.52 13.32 -0.89
C TYR A 8 -4.27 13.80 0.35
N TYR A 9 -5.25 14.68 0.15
CA TYR A 9 -6.06 15.21 1.24
C TYR A 9 -6.82 14.11 1.98
N LEU A 10 -7.40 13.15 1.26
CA LEU A 10 -8.06 11.99 1.85
C LEU A 10 -7.12 11.19 2.75
N LEU A 11 -5.94 10.82 2.27
CA LEU A 11 -4.96 10.06 3.07
C LEU A 11 -4.49 10.85 4.30
N GLU A 12 -4.22 12.15 4.15
CA GLU A 12 -3.85 13.00 5.29
C GLU A 12 -4.96 13.18 6.31
N SER A 13 -6.23 13.28 5.86
CA SER A 13 -7.36 13.38 6.77
C SER A 13 -7.47 12.14 7.66
N ARG A 14 -7.19 10.94 7.11
CA ARG A 14 -7.15 9.69 7.89
C ARG A 14 -5.99 9.63 8.84
N LEU A 15 -4.83 10.20 8.49
CA LEU A 15 -3.69 10.33 9.42
C LEU A 15 -4.05 11.20 10.64
N ARG A 16 -4.83 12.26 10.43
CA ARG A 16 -5.24 13.20 11.50
C ARG A 16 -6.37 12.68 12.39
N ASP A 17 -7.21 11.78 11.87
CA ASP A 17 -8.33 11.19 12.60
C ASP A 17 -8.11 9.68 12.86
N PRO A 18 -7.72 9.29 14.09
CA PRO A 18 -7.51 7.89 14.46
C PRO A 18 -8.78 7.02 14.38
N SER A 19 -9.97 7.63 14.44
CA SER A 19 -11.24 6.91 14.37
C SER A 19 -11.63 6.56 12.94
N ALA A 20 -11.11 7.31 11.97
CA ALA A 20 -11.48 7.19 10.58
C ALA A 20 -11.11 5.80 10.01
N ASP A 21 -12.06 5.21 9.28
CA ASP A 21 -11.86 3.95 8.56
C ASP A 21 -10.81 4.06 7.43
N PRO A 22 -10.19 2.96 6.99
CA PRO A 22 -9.42 2.94 5.77
C PRO A 22 -10.29 3.28 4.54
N THR A 23 -9.70 3.86 3.51
CA THR A 23 -10.39 4.17 2.24
C THR A 23 -9.64 3.60 1.03
N ASP A 24 -10.37 3.33 -0.05
CA ASP A 24 -9.75 3.03 -1.35
C ASP A 24 -9.08 4.29 -1.90
N LEU A 25 -7.88 4.11 -2.43
CA LEU A 25 -7.01 5.18 -2.92
C LEU A 25 -6.40 4.79 -4.28
N PRO A 26 -6.23 5.75 -5.19
CA PRO A 26 -5.78 5.46 -6.54
C PRO A 26 -4.33 4.97 -6.58
N LEU A 27 -4.02 4.07 -7.53
CA LEU A 27 -2.66 3.57 -7.74
C LEU A 27 -1.65 4.71 -8.04
N SER A 28 -2.10 5.79 -8.69
CA SER A 28 -1.26 6.97 -8.99
C SER A 28 -0.73 7.63 -7.73
N LEU A 29 -1.54 7.75 -6.68
CA LEU A 29 -1.10 8.28 -5.38
C LEU A 29 0.05 7.43 -4.83
N PHE A 30 -0.12 6.11 -4.79
CA PHE A 30 0.89 5.19 -4.28
C PHE A 30 2.19 5.24 -5.07
N LYS A 31 2.10 5.32 -6.40
CA LYS A 31 3.28 5.53 -7.26
C LYS A 31 3.96 6.85 -6.91
N SER A 32 3.22 7.94 -6.75
CA SER A 32 3.79 9.25 -6.48
C SER A 32 4.54 9.27 -5.14
N ILE A 33 3.92 8.78 -4.06
CA ILE A 33 4.52 8.83 -2.70
C ILE A 33 5.68 7.85 -2.50
N THR A 34 5.79 6.80 -3.33
CA THR A 34 6.86 5.78 -3.24
C THR A 34 7.91 5.92 -4.33
N ASN A 35 7.94 7.04 -5.04
CA ASN A 35 8.83 7.26 -6.18
C ASN A 35 8.75 6.11 -7.21
N ASN A 36 7.52 5.77 -7.61
CA ASN A 36 7.15 4.67 -8.48
C ASN A 36 7.63 3.29 -7.98
N PHE A 37 7.46 3.03 -6.68
CA PHE A 37 7.91 1.80 -6.01
C PHE A 37 9.42 1.55 -6.17
N SER A 38 10.22 2.61 -6.02
CA SER A 38 11.68 2.52 -6.13
C SER A 38 12.27 1.62 -5.04
N ASP A 39 13.28 0.82 -5.39
CA ASP A 39 14.02 -0.02 -4.44
C ASP A 39 14.67 0.79 -3.32
N LYS A 40 14.95 2.08 -3.55
CA LYS A 40 15.48 3.01 -2.53
C LYS A 40 14.51 3.27 -1.38
N GLU A 41 13.21 3.13 -1.64
CA GLU A 41 12.17 3.32 -0.64
C GLU A 41 11.80 2.01 0.07
N VAL A 42 12.44 0.88 -0.25
CA VAL A 42 12.13 -0.39 0.41
C VAL A 42 12.59 -0.36 1.87
N ILE A 43 11.66 -0.61 2.78
CA ILE A 43 11.90 -0.69 4.23
C ILE A 43 11.68 -2.09 4.80
N GLY A 44 11.16 -3.01 3.99
CA GLY A 44 10.99 -4.41 4.35
C GLY A 44 10.56 -5.25 3.15
N SER A 45 10.90 -6.52 3.15
CA SER A 45 10.45 -7.48 2.13
C SER A 45 10.28 -8.86 2.74
N GLY A 46 9.36 -9.65 2.18
CA GLY A 46 9.11 -11.02 2.65
C GLY A 46 8.16 -11.76 1.72
N GLY A 47 7.76 -12.97 2.12
CA GLY A 47 6.90 -13.83 1.30
C GLY A 47 5.53 -13.22 0.94
N PHE A 48 5.09 -12.19 1.67
CA PHE A 48 3.80 -11.53 1.48
C PHE A 48 3.88 -10.23 0.67
N GLY A 49 5.05 -9.89 0.12
CA GLY A 49 5.28 -8.70 -0.67
C GLY A 49 6.36 -7.78 -0.10
N VAL A 50 6.38 -6.55 -0.60
CA VAL A 50 7.41 -5.54 -0.31
C VAL A 50 6.78 -4.34 0.35
N VAL A 51 7.41 -3.83 1.40
CA VAL A 51 6.99 -2.62 2.12
C VAL A 51 7.90 -1.47 1.71
N TYR A 52 7.28 -0.41 1.21
CA TYR A 52 7.92 0.82 0.80
C TYR A 52 7.62 1.94 1.79
N LYS A 53 8.58 2.82 2.01
CA LYS A 53 8.37 4.12 2.63
C LYS A 53 7.66 5.04 1.64
N GLY A 54 6.51 5.57 2.05
CA GLY A 54 5.83 6.62 1.31
C GLY A 54 6.13 7.98 1.94
N VAL A 55 6.33 9.01 1.12
CA VAL A 55 6.52 10.40 1.56
C VAL A 55 5.40 11.26 1.01
N LEU A 56 4.58 11.81 1.91
CA LEU A 56 3.54 12.76 1.54
C LEU A 56 4.13 14.15 1.26
N PRO A 57 3.45 15.03 0.49
CA PRO A 57 3.89 16.40 0.26
C PRO A 57 4.10 17.21 1.55
N SER A 58 3.37 16.88 2.61
CA SER A 58 3.54 17.44 3.96
C SER A 58 4.81 16.98 4.69
N GLY A 59 5.56 16.02 4.14
CA GLY A 59 6.73 15.41 4.77
C GLY A 59 6.42 14.26 5.73
N ILE A 60 5.14 13.95 5.96
CA ILE A 60 4.72 12.81 6.78
C ILE A 60 5.03 11.50 6.05
N PHE A 61 5.53 10.51 6.78
CA PHE A 61 5.81 9.19 6.25
C PHE A 61 4.64 8.22 6.45
N VAL A 62 4.46 7.32 5.48
CA VAL A 62 3.54 6.18 5.55
C VAL A 62 4.28 4.90 5.15
N ALA A 63 3.75 3.74 5.51
CA ALA A 63 4.26 2.45 5.05
C ALA A 63 3.30 1.84 4.01
N VAL A 64 3.80 1.58 2.80
CA VAL A 64 3.01 1.06 1.68
C VAL A 64 3.44 -0.37 1.41
N LYS A 65 2.62 -1.35 1.80
CA LYS A 65 2.85 -2.76 1.49
C LYS A 65 2.23 -3.09 0.14
N LYS A 66 3.06 -3.44 -0.84
CA LYS A 66 2.65 -3.99 -2.13
C LYS A 66 2.67 -5.51 -2.07
N LEU A 67 1.51 -6.13 -2.23
CA LEU A 67 1.39 -7.58 -2.21
C LEU A 67 1.96 -8.19 -3.49
N SER A 68 2.56 -9.38 -3.37
CA SER A 68 3.09 -10.13 -4.51
C SER A 68 1.95 -10.74 -5.35
N ASP A 69 2.06 -10.71 -6.68
CA ASP A 69 1.04 -11.20 -7.62
C ASP A 69 0.57 -12.64 -7.35
N ALA A 70 1.44 -13.52 -6.83
CA ALA A 70 1.12 -14.91 -6.49
C ALA A 70 0.12 -15.07 -5.32
N LEU A 71 -0.06 -14.05 -4.50
CA LEU A 71 -0.96 -14.05 -3.32
C LEU A 71 -2.23 -13.23 -3.56
N VAL A 72 -2.41 -12.68 -4.76
CA VAL A 72 -3.50 -11.78 -5.10
C VAL A 72 -4.68 -12.58 -5.66
N GLU A 73 -5.30 -13.39 -4.81
CA GLU A 73 -6.71 -13.74 -5.02
C GLU A 73 -7.57 -12.59 -4.49
N ASP A 74 -8.50 -12.10 -5.31
CA ASP A 74 -9.32 -10.92 -4.97
C ASP A 74 -10.08 -11.11 -3.64
N LYS A 75 -10.50 -12.34 -3.35
CA LYS A 75 -11.15 -12.70 -2.10
C LYS A 75 -10.20 -12.64 -0.90
N LEU A 76 -8.98 -13.18 -1.01
CA LEU A 76 -8.00 -13.15 0.08
C LEU A 76 -7.62 -11.70 0.43
N PHE A 77 -7.48 -10.83 -0.58
CA PHE A 77 -7.25 -9.42 -0.35
C PHE A 77 -8.42 -8.74 0.36
N GLN A 78 -9.65 -8.99 -0.09
CA GLN A 78 -10.85 -8.45 0.56
C GLN A 78 -10.96 -8.92 2.01
N ASP A 79 -10.69 -10.19 2.28
CA ASP A 79 -10.69 -10.77 3.62
C ASP A 79 -9.59 -10.14 4.51
N GLU A 80 -8.38 -9.92 3.97
CA GLU A 80 -7.28 -9.23 4.67
C GLU A 80 -7.67 -7.78 5.01
N VAL A 81 -8.19 -7.02 4.04
CA VAL A 81 -8.67 -5.64 4.25
C VAL A 81 -9.78 -5.60 5.29
N ALA A 82 -10.78 -6.48 5.20
CA ALA A 82 -11.89 -6.55 6.16
C ALA A 82 -11.39 -6.91 7.58
N CYS A 83 -10.41 -7.81 7.67
CA CYS A 83 -9.77 -8.16 8.95
C CYS A 83 -9.04 -6.95 9.55
N LEU A 84 -8.23 -6.24 8.75
CA LEU A 84 -7.47 -5.07 9.19
C LEU A 84 -8.38 -3.89 9.60
N ILE A 85 -9.51 -3.69 8.90
CA ILE A 85 -10.53 -2.70 9.29
C ILE A 85 -11.08 -2.99 10.69
N ARG A 86 -11.26 -4.27 11.03
CA ARG A 86 -11.78 -4.70 12.34
C ARG A 86 -10.72 -4.70 13.43
N ALA A 87 -9.45 -4.88 13.09
CA ALA A 87 -8.32 -5.00 14.02
C ALA A 87 -7.84 -3.65 14.59
N LYS A 88 -8.75 -2.71 14.90
CA LYS A 88 -8.40 -1.42 15.50
C LYS A 88 -7.99 -1.58 16.96
N HIS A 89 -6.69 -1.51 17.23
CA HIS A 89 -6.14 -1.57 18.59
C HIS A 89 -4.87 -0.72 18.70
N ARG A 90 -4.62 -0.15 19.89
CA ARG A 90 -3.47 0.75 20.16
C ARG A 90 -2.08 0.14 19.89
N ASN A 91 -1.98 -1.19 19.84
CA ASN A 91 -0.72 -1.93 19.60
C ASN A 91 -0.66 -2.56 18.21
N ILE A 92 -1.63 -2.27 17.33
CA ILE A 92 -1.67 -2.76 15.96
C ILE A 92 -1.47 -1.56 15.05
N VAL A 93 -0.54 -1.68 14.09
CA VAL A 93 -0.28 -0.60 13.13
C VAL A 93 -1.55 -0.35 12.32
N ARG A 94 -2.01 0.89 12.31
CA ARG A 94 -3.30 1.26 11.73
C ARG A 94 -3.24 1.27 10.20
N LEU A 95 -4.23 0.64 9.57
CA LEU A 95 -4.47 0.76 8.14
C LEU A 95 -5.14 2.12 7.86
N LEU A 96 -4.59 2.88 6.91
CA LEU A 96 -5.06 4.20 6.48
C LEU A 96 -5.85 4.13 5.17
N GLY A 97 -5.48 3.19 4.30
CA GLY A 97 -6.12 3.00 3.01
C GLY A 97 -5.57 1.81 2.28
N TYR A 98 -6.16 1.52 1.12
CA TYR A 98 -5.79 0.39 0.29
C TYR A 98 -5.96 0.73 -1.19
N CYS A 99 -5.46 -0.13 -2.07
CA CYS A 99 -5.69 -0.04 -3.51
C CYS A 99 -6.05 -1.43 -4.04
N ALA A 100 -7.14 -1.51 -4.80
CA ALA A 100 -7.56 -2.72 -5.51
C ALA A 100 -7.64 -2.49 -7.03
N ASP A 101 -6.52 -2.13 -7.64
CA ASP A 101 -6.49 -1.76 -9.06
C ASP A 101 -6.21 -2.97 -9.98
N THR A 102 -6.96 -3.11 -11.06
CA THR A 102 -6.75 -4.19 -12.06
C THR A 102 -6.82 -3.61 -13.45
N GLN A 103 -5.69 -3.60 -14.15
CA GLN A 103 -5.57 -3.00 -15.49
C GLN A 103 -5.25 -4.08 -16.54
N GLY A 104 -5.83 -3.92 -17.73
CA GLY A 104 -5.43 -4.69 -18.90
C GLY A 104 -4.14 -4.10 -19.49
N LYS A 105 -3.12 -4.93 -19.69
CA LYS A 105 -1.87 -4.53 -20.35
C LYS A 105 -1.63 -5.46 -21.53
N ILE A 106 -1.38 -4.88 -22.70
CA ILE A 106 -0.91 -5.64 -23.86
C ILE A 106 0.53 -6.07 -23.60
N THR A 107 0.80 -7.36 -23.69
CA THR A 107 2.13 -7.94 -23.49
C THR A 107 2.40 -9.02 -24.53
N GLU A 108 3.66 -9.20 -24.91
CA GLU A 108 4.05 -10.26 -25.82
C GLU A 108 4.21 -11.58 -25.06
N TYR A 109 3.57 -12.64 -25.54
CA TYR A 109 3.74 -13.99 -25.04
C TYR A 109 3.90 -14.94 -26.22
N LYS A 110 5.06 -15.60 -26.31
CA LYS A 110 5.41 -16.54 -27.39
C LYS A 110 5.25 -15.93 -28.81
N GLY A 111 5.55 -14.64 -28.97
CA GLY A 111 5.46 -13.94 -30.25
C GLY A 111 4.06 -13.39 -30.59
N GLU A 112 3.08 -13.54 -29.70
CA GLU A 112 1.73 -12.97 -29.89
C GLU A 112 1.44 -11.88 -28.85
N LEU A 113 0.77 -10.81 -29.28
CA LEU A 113 0.28 -9.77 -28.37
C LEU A 113 -1.00 -10.25 -27.69
N ILE A 114 -0.92 -10.45 -26.38
CA ILE A 114 -2.06 -10.84 -25.55
C ILE A 114 -2.42 -9.72 -24.59
N MET A 115 -3.70 -9.64 -24.23
CA MET A 115 -4.15 -8.76 -23.15
C MET A 115 -4.03 -9.51 -21.81
N ALA A 116 -3.02 -9.17 -21.03
CA ALA A 116 -2.82 -9.70 -19.69
C ALA A 116 -3.47 -8.78 -18.64
N LYS A 117 -4.01 -9.36 -17.57
CA LYS A 117 -4.47 -8.60 -16.40
C LYS A 117 -3.29 -8.36 -15.46
N VAL A 118 -3.01 -7.11 -15.17
CA VAL A 118 -2.04 -6.70 -14.15
C VAL A 118 -2.83 -6.24 -12.94
N ARG A 119 -2.62 -6.89 -11.80
CA ARG A 119 -3.27 -6.55 -10.54
C ARG A 119 -2.29 -5.76 -9.69
N ALA A 120 -2.77 -4.70 -9.07
CA ALA A 120 -2.06 -4.00 -8.00
C ALA A 120 -2.91 -4.07 -6.74
N ARG A 121 -2.36 -4.70 -5.70
CA ARG A 121 -2.95 -4.72 -4.36
C ARG A 121 -1.98 -4.09 -3.39
N LEU A 122 -2.42 -3.00 -2.77
CA LEU A 122 -1.61 -2.19 -1.87
C LEU A 122 -2.36 -1.98 -0.57
N LEU A 123 -1.61 -1.97 0.53
CA LEU A 123 -2.08 -1.60 1.86
C LEU A 123 -1.23 -0.43 2.35
N CYS A 124 -1.87 0.62 2.83
CA CYS A 124 -1.23 1.82 3.34
C CYS A 124 -1.41 1.90 4.85
N PHE A 125 -0.31 1.94 5.59
CA PHE A 125 -0.30 1.97 7.04
C PHE A 125 0.36 3.24 7.57
N GLU A 126 0.05 3.56 8.83
CA GLU A 126 0.87 4.51 9.58
C GLU A 126 2.32 4.04 9.63
N TYR A 127 3.25 4.98 9.47
CA TYR A 127 4.66 4.70 9.62
C TYR A 127 5.04 4.74 11.10
N VAL A 128 5.57 3.64 11.63
CA VAL A 128 6.10 3.58 13.00
C VAL A 128 7.60 3.80 12.95
N SER A 129 8.06 4.91 13.54
CA SER A 129 9.48 5.22 13.69
C SER A 129 10.16 4.23 14.64
N GLY A 130 11.31 3.70 14.24
CA GLY A 130 12.01 2.62 14.94
C GLY A 130 12.19 1.36 14.09
N GLY A 131 11.62 1.30 12.88
CA GLY A 131 11.77 0.13 12.02
C GLY A 131 11.10 -1.12 12.61
N SER A 132 11.38 -2.28 12.02
CA SER A 132 10.80 -3.54 12.49
C SER A 132 11.47 -4.01 13.79
N LEU A 133 10.72 -4.73 14.63
CA LEU A 133 11.19 -5.23 15.93
C LEU A 133 12.44 -6.13 15.82
N ASP A 134 12.61 -6.85 14.71
CA ASP A 134 13.79 -7.66 14.40
C ASP A 134 15.10 -6.85 14.34
N MET A 135 15.03 -5.55 14.02
CA MET A 135 16.19 -4.66 14.05
C MET A 135 16.64 -4.32 15.49
N HIS A 136 15.85 -4.70 16.51
CA HIS A 136 16.08 -4.40 17.92
C HIS A 136 16.21 -5.68 18.77
N LEU A 137 16.14 -6.86 18.16
CA LEU A 137 16.34 -8.16 18.80
C LEU A 137 17.79 -8.62 18.59
N GLU A 138 18.76 -7.78 18.96
CA GLU A 138 20.13 -8.26 19.21
C GLU A 138 20.20 -8.65 20.70
N GLY A 139 20.27 -9.96 20.95
CA GLY A 139 20.49 -10.53 22.29
C GLY A 139 21.96 -10.55 22.67
#